data_AF-A0A0B1TEG0-F1
#
_entry.id   AF-A0A0B1TEG0-F1
#
_cell.length_a   1.000
_cell.length_b   1.000
_cell.length_c   1.000
_cell.angle_alpha   90.00
_cell.angle_beta   90.00
_cell.angle_gamma   90.00
#
_symmetry.space_group_name_H-M   'P 1'
#
loop_
_entity.id
_entity.type
_entity.pdbx_description
1 polymer ?
#
loop_
_entity_poly.entity_id
_entity_poly.type
_entity_poly.pdbx_seq_one_letter_code
_entity_poly.pdbx_strand_id
1 'polypeptide(L)'
;MAVYQLLMVWPEGLAVMFNSFFKDDALPPAKSRAVRHSVYRYLLLAHILTLRDVSIAVKKQFPTYRHLVKAQLLTEDELYMFDTANIEPDYCRYWIPLLWIAQLLKKYYVPQ
;
A
#
# COMPACT_ATOMS: atom_id res chain seq x y z
N MET A 1 -0.50 -12.60 24.13
CA MET A 1 -1.37 -11.68 23.37
C MET A 1 -0.70 -10.35 23.00
N ALA A 2 0.19 -9.77 23.83
CA ALA A 2 0.88 -8.51 23.52
C ALA A 2 1.97 -8.59 22.43
N VAL A 3 2.64 -9.74 22.27
CA VAL A 3 3.69 -9.94 21.24
C VAL A 3 3.12 -9.81 19.82
N TYR A 4 1.87 -10.24 19.60
CA TYR A 4 1.21 -10.12 18.30
C TYR A 4 0.70 -8.70 17.99
N GLN A 5 0.44 -7.87 18.99
CA GLN A 5 0.07 -6.46 18.79
C GLN A 5 1.27 -5.64 18.29
N LEU A 6 2.49 -5.95 18.75
CA LEU A 6 3.73 -5.30 18.28
C LEU A 6 4.11 -5.70 16.85
N LEU A 7 3.74 -6.90 16.41
CA LEU A 7 4.01 -7.39 15.04
C LEU A 7 3.14 -6.69 13.97
N MET A 8 2.01 -6.07 14.33
CA MET A 8 1.15 -5.31 13.41
C MET A 8 1.43 -3.80 13.38
N VAL A 9 2.59 -3.34 13.87
CA VAL A 9 3.11 -1.95 13.74
C VAL A 9 3.57 -1.62 12.30
N TRP A 10 3.59 -2.62 11.43
CA TRP A 10 4.33 -2.62 10.16
C TRP A 10 4.05 -1.45 9.20
N PRO A 11 2.80 -0.96 8.97
CA PRO A 11 2.59 0.22 8.12
C PRO A 11 2.92 1.55 8.84
N GLU A 12 2.73 1.64 10.15
CA GLU A 12 2.94 2.89 10.90
C GLU A 12 4.43 3.22 11.05
N GLY A 13 5.25 2.23 11.39
CA GLY A 13 6.70 2.42 11.50
C GLY A 13 7.35 2.82 10.17
N LEU A 14 6.93 2.20 9.06
CA LEU A 14 7.37 2.55 7.71
C LEU A 14 6.91 3.96 7.31
N ALA A 15 5.71 4.37 7.69
CA ALA A 15 5.21 5.71 7.39
C ALA A 15 6.01 6.81 8.13
N VAL A 16 6.36 6.58 9.40
CA VAL A 16 7.20 7.49 10.18
C VAL A 16 8.61 7.57 9.59
N MET A 17 9.20 6.43 9.24
CA MET A 17 10.50 6.38 8.58
C MET A 17 10.48 7.11 7.23
N PHE A 18 9.40 6.94 6.45
CA PHE A 18 9.24 7.64 5.19
C PHE A 18 9.23 9.17 5.36
N ASN A 19 8.57 9.67 6.41
CA ASN A 19 8.54 11.10 6.72
C ASN A 19 9.93 11.68 7.04
N SER A 20 10.82 10.93 7.67
CA SER A 20 12.17 11.43 7.95
C SER A 20 13.05 11.50 6.69
N PHE A 21 12.81 10.62 5.70
CA PHE A 21 13.64 10.55 4.50
C PHE A 21 13.11 11.41 3.34
N PHE A 22 11.80 11.67 3.29
CA PHE A 22 11.19 12.43 2.21
C PHE A 22 11.42 13.94 2.40
N LYS A 23 12.25 14.54 1.54
CA LYS A 23 12.50 15.99 1.55
C LYS A 23 11.33 16.74 0.91
N ASP A 24 10.53 17.40 1.75
CA ASP A 24 9.37 18.18 1.31
C ASP A 24 9.75 19.42 0.48
N ASP A 25 10.98 19.94 0.63
CA ASP A 25 11.42 21.21 0.03
C ASP A 25 11.60 21.17 -1.50
N ALA A 26 11.73 19.98 -2.08
CA ALA A 26 11.98 19.80 -3.51
C ALA A 26 10.70 19.87 -4.37
N LEU A 27 9.51 19.80 -3.76
CA LEU A 27 8.23 19.69 -4.47
C LEU A 27 7.21 20.71 -3.94
N PRO A 28 6.28 21.21 -4.77
CA PRO A 28 5.16 21.99 -4.27
C PRO A 28 4.43 21.25 -3.14
N PRO A 29 4.01 21.93 -2.06
CA PRO A 29 3.47 21.28 -0.85
C PRO A 29 2.18 20.47 -1.12
N ALA A 30 1.43 20.79 -2.17
CA ALA A 30 0.31 19.97 -2.63
C ALA A 30 0.75 18.62 -3.21
N LYS A 31 1.83 18.61 -4.01
CA LYS A 31 2.37 17.38 -4.62
C LYS A 31 3.02 16.48 -3.58
N SER A 32 3.82 17.03 -2.66
CA SER A 32 4.43 16.26 -1.56
C SER A 32 3.36 15.53 -0.71
N ARG A 33 2.28 16.24 -0.34
CA ARG A 33 1.17 15.63 0.43
C ARG A 33 0.49 14.51 -0.34
N ALA A 34 0.22 14.71 -1.63
CA ALA A 34 -0.38 13.67 -2.48
C ALA A 34 0.51 12.41 -2.60
N VAL A 35 1.82 12.60 -2.71
CA VAL A 35 2.81 11.48 -2.72
C VAL A 35 2.76 10.72 -1.41
N ARG A 36 2.84 11.41 -0.25
CA ARG A 36 2.75 10.78 1.07
C ARG A 36 1.46 9.98 1.25
N HIS A 37 0.31 10.58 0.94
CA HIS A 37 -0.98 9.90 1.03
C HIS A 37 -1.04 8.66 0.14
N SER A 38 -0.49 8.73 -1.07
CA SER A 38 -0.43 7.59 -1.98
C SER A 38 0.45 6.46 -1.42
N VAL A 39 1.62 6.81 -0.88
CA VAL A 39 2.53 5.84 -0.24
C VAL A 39 1.85 5.15 0.94
N TYR A 40 1.20 5.90 1.84
CA TYR A 40 0.53 5.34 3.01
C TYR A 40 -0.65 4.44 2.62
N ARG A 41 -1.43 4.87 1.61
CA ARG A 41 -2.52 4.05 1.09
C ARG A 41 -1.99 2.73 0.52
N TYR A 42 -0.89 2.75 -0.24
CA TYR A 42 -0.28 1.54 -0.77
C TYR A 42 0.32 0.63 0.31
N LEU A 43 0.93 1.20 1.36
CA LEU A 43 1.43 0.43 2.51
C LEU A 43 0.27 -0.27 3.24
N LEU A 44 -0.83 0.45 3.48
CA LEU A 44 -2.03 -0.10 4.09
C LEU A 44 -2.66 -1.19 3.21
N LEU A 45 -2.72 -0.96 1.89
CA LEU A 45 -3.23 -1.93 0.94
C LEU A 45 -2.40 -3.22 0.94
N ALA A 46 -1.07 -3.13 0.90
CA ALA A 46 -0.19 -4.29 1.01
C ALA A 46 -0.44 -5.07 2.30
N HIS A 47 -0.58 -4.35 3.43
CA HIS A 47 -0.87 -4.96 4.72
C HIS A 47 -2.21 -5.71 4.74
N ILE A 48 -3.28 -5.10 4.21
CA ILE A 48 -4.62 -5.72 4.14
C ILE A 48 -4.62 -6.94 3.22
N LEU A 49 -3.89 -6.89 2.09
CA LEU A 49 -3.75 -8.04 1.20
C LEU A 49 -3.04 -9.20 1.91
N THR A 50 -1.96 -8.95 2.64
CA THR A 50 -1.28 -9.98 3.45
C THR A 50 -2.19 -10.53 4.55
N LEU A 51 -2.93 -9.67 5.25
CA LEU A 51 -3.86 -10.09 6.30
C LEU A 51 -5.04 -10.89 5.74
N ARG A 52 -5.47 -10.63 4.50
CA ARG A 52 -6.52 -11.40 3.83
C ARG A 52 -6.11 -12.86 3.59
N ASP A 53 -4.82 -13.11 3.37
CA ASP A 53 -4.29 -14.45 3.13
C ASP A 53 -4.07 -15.23 4.44
N VAL A 54 -3.71 -14.54 5.53
CA VAL A 54 -3.39 -15.16 6.83
C VAL A 54 -4.59 -15.20 7.79
N SER A 55 -5.48 -14.20 7.75
CA SER A 55 -6.59 -14.04 8.69
C SER A 55 -7.95 -14.27 8.04
N ILE A 56 -8.66 -15.29 8.54
CA ILE A 56 -10.02 -15.63 8.10
C ILE A 56 -10.99 -14.46 8.36
N ALA A 57 -10.81 -13.71 9.45
CA ALA A 57 -11.67 -12.57 9.78
C ALA A 57 -11.58 -11.47 8.71
N VAL A 58 -10.36 -11.14 8.27
CA VAL A 58 -10.13 -10.13 7.23
C VAL A 58 -10.60 -10.63 5.87
N LYS A 59 -10.40 -11.92 5.56
CA LYS A 59 -10.94 -12.55 4.36
C LYS A 59 -12.48 -12.49 4.27
N LYS A 60 -13.17 -12.61 5.41
CA LYS A 60 -14.64 -12.47 5.48
C LYS A 60 -15.09 -11.03 5.27
N GLN A 61 -14.34 -10.04 5.76
CA GLN A 61 -14.66 -8.62 5.56
C GLN A 61 -14.40 -8.16 4.11
N PHE A 62 -13.33 -8.65 3.49
CA PHE A 62 -12.92 -8.31 2.12
C PHE A 62 -12.84 -9.56 1.24
N PRO A 63 -13.99 -10.15 0.85
CA PRO A 63 -13.99 -11.39 0.08
C PRO A 63 -13.57 -11.19 -1.38
N THR A 64 -13.79 -10.00 -1.96
CA THR A 64 -13.39 -9.66 -3.34
C THR A 64 -12.64 -8.32 -3.41
N TYR A 65 -11.79 -8.14 -4.42
CA TYR A 65 -11.03 -6.89 -4.61
C TYR A 65 -11.93 -5.67 -4.81
N ARG A 66 -13.15 -5.84 -5.33
CA ARG A 66 -14.17 -4.78 -5.39
C ARG A 66 -14.54 -4.19 -4.02
N HIS A 67 -14.46 -4.98 -2.95
CA HIS A 67 -14.69 -4.45 -1.59
C HIS A 67 -13.57 -3.51 -1.15
N LEU A 68 -12.35 -3.70 -1.65
CA LEU A 68 -11.23 -2.79 -1.38
C LEU A 68 -11.40 -1.46 -2.11
N VAL A 69 -11.99 -1.46 -3.32
CA VAL A 69 -12.35 -0.22 -4.03
C VAL A 69 -13.47 0.52 -3.30
N LYS A 70 -14.50 -0.19 -2.82
CA LYS A 70 -15.56 0.41 -1.98
C LYS A 70 -15.00 1.04 -0.69
N ALA A 71 -13.96 0.44 -0.11
CA ALA A 71 -13.26 0.97 1.05
C ALA A 71 -12.27 2.10 0.72
N GLN A 72 -12.19 2.54 -0.54
CA GLN A 72 -11.27 3.58 -1.04
C GLN A 72 -9.78 3.25 -0.85
N LEU A 73 -9.44 1.98 -0.68
CA LEU A 73 -8.04 1.52 -0.58
C LEU A 73 -7.41 1.36 -1.97
N LEU A 74 -8.23 0.99 -2.95
CA LEU A 74 -7.87 0.86 -4.36
C LEU A 74 -8.69 1.84 -5.19
N THR A 75 -8.10 2.39 -6.25
CA THR A 75 -8.86 3.07 -7.30
C THR A 75 -9.36 2.05 -8.34
N GLU A 76 -10.37 2.42 -9.12
CA GLU A 76 -10.88 1.57 -10.21
C GLU A 76 -9.79 1.30 -11.27
N ASP A 77 -8.96 2.30 -11.57
CA ASP A 77 -7.83 2.16 -12.51
C ASP A 77 -6.79 1.16 -11.99
N GLU A 78 -6.49 1.21 -10.69
CA GLU A 78 -5.57 0.28 -10.05
C GLU A 78 -6.13 -1.14 -10.00
N LEU A 79 -7.45 -1.29 -9.79
CA LEU A 79 -8.12 -2.59 -9.87
C LEU A 79 -7.99 -3.18 -11.28
N TYR A 80 -8.15 -2.36 -12.33
CA TYR A 80 -7.95 -2.79 -13.71
C TYR A 80 -6.51 -3.27 -13.95
N MET A 81 -5.51 -2.57 -13.42
CA MET A 81 -4.11 -3.02 -13.48
C MET A 81 -3.88 -4.34 -12.74
N PHE A 82 -4.55 -4.54 -11.59
CA PHE A 82 -4.52 -5.79 -10.83
C PHE A 82 -5.09 -6.96 -11.64
N ASP A 83 -6.21 -6.75 -12.33
CA ASP A 83 -6.87 -7.79 -13.13
C ASP A 83 -6.06 -8.08 -14.42
N THR A 84 -5.45 -7.05 -15.01
CA THR A 84 -4.63 -7.18 -16.23
C THR A 84 -3.29 -7.88 -15.97
N ALA A 85 -2.79 -7.88 -14.74
CA ALA A 85 -1.51 -8.49 -14.38
C ALA A 85 -1.45 -10.01 -14.61
N ASN A 86 -2.57 -10.66 -14.97
CA ASN A 86 -2.69 -12.09 -15.29
C ASN A 86 -2.00 -13.01 -14.26
N ILE A 87 -2.10 -12.63 -12.99
CA ILE A 87 -1.53 -13.41 -11.89
C ILE A 87 -2.54 -14.48 -11.51
N GLU A 88 -2.10 -15.73 -11.50
CA GLU A 88 -2.91 -16.85 -11.06
C GLU A 88 -3.52 -16.59 -9.65
N PRO A 89 -4.75 -17.04 -9.40
CA PRO A 89 -5.49 -16.71 -8.18
C PRO A 89 -4.82 -17.21 -6.89
N ASP A 90 -3.97 -18.23 -6.98
CA ASP A 90 -3.25 -18.81 -5.85
C ASP A 90 -1.94 -18.10 -5.52
N TYR A 91 -1.50 -17.15 -6.34
CA TYR A 91 -0.27 -16.41 -6.09
C TYR A 91 -0.52 -15.15 -5.26
N CYS A 92 0.39 -14.93 -4.32
CA CYS A 92 0.49 -13.75 -3.48
C CYS A 92 0.50 -12.46 -4.31
N ARG A 93 -0.44 -11.54 -4.07
CA ARG A 93 -0.53 -10.23 -4.78
C ARG A 93 -0.16 -9.02 -3.91
N TYR A 94 0.25 -9.23 -2.66
CA TYR A 94 0.60 -8.15 -1.72
C TYR A 94 1.87 -7.37 -2.10
N TRP A 95 2.70 -7.88 -3.02
CA TRP A 95 3.91 -7.20 -3.49
C TRP A 95 3.61 -6.09 -4.52
N ILE A 96 2.44 -6.11 -5.15
CA ILE A 96 2.09 -5.15 -6.22
C ILE A 96 2.03 -3.71 -5.69
N PRO A 97 1.36 -3.43 -4.55
CA PRO A 97 1.39 -2.09 -3.98
C PRO A 97 2.79 -1.65 -3.55
N LEU A 98 3.65 -2.59 -3.12
CA LEU A 98 5.05 -2.29 -2.79
C LEU A 98 5.85 -1.90 -4.04
N LEU A 99 5.60 -2.56 -5.18
CA LEU A 99 6.19 -2.18 -6.46
C LEU A 99 5.75 -0.77 -6.89
N TRP A 100 4.47 -0.43 -6.71
CA TRP A 100 3.97 0.91 -7.02
C TRP A 100 4.60 2.00 -6.16
N ILE A 101 4.84 1.72 -4.87
CA ILE A 101 5.62 2.61 -4.02
C ILE A 101 7.01 2.81 -4.61
N ALA A 102 7.73 1.74 -4.97
CA ALA A 102 9.07 1.86 -5.55
C ALA A 102 9.07 2.68 -6.87
N GLN A 103 8.08 2.48 -7.73
CA GLN A 103 7.91 3.25 -8.98
C GLN A 103 7.63 4.73 -8.69
N LEU A 104 6.77 5.01 -7.71
CA LEU A 104 6.44 6.37 -7.29
C LEU A 104 7.66 7.06 -6.68
N LEU A 105 8.42 6.38 -5.83
CA LEU A 105 9.67 6.90 -5.26
C LEU A 105 10.70 7.16 -6.35
N LYS A 106 10.91 6.23 -7.29
CA LYS A 106 11.83 6.43 -8.42
C LYS A 106 11.47 7.67 -9.25
N LYS A 107 10.19 7.96 -9.44
CA LYS A 107 9.71 9.13 -10.18
C LYS A 107 10.06 10.45 -9.50
N TYR A 108 10.02 10.49 -8.17
CA TYR A 108 10.30 11.69 -7.38
C TYR A 108 11.70 11.71 -6.76
N TYR A 109 12.51 10.68 -7.04
CA TYR A 109 13.88 10.61 -6.58
C TYR A 109 14.73 11.61 -7.36
N VAL A 110 15.20 12.63 -6.66
CA VAL A 110 16.20 13.56 -7.15
C VAL A 110 17.56 13.01 -6.69
N PRO A 111 18.49 12.65 -7.61
CA PRO A 111 19.83 12.25 -7.20
C PRO A 111 20.49 13.40 -6.44
N GLN A 112 21.08 13.09 -5.30
CA GLN A 112 21.86 14.05 -4.51
C GLN A 112 23.23 14.28 -5.14
#